data_AF-A0A367IK86-F1
#
_entry.id   AF-A0A367IK86-F1
#
_cell.length_a   1.000
_cell.length_b   1.000
_cell.length_c   1.000
_cell.angle_alpha   90.00
_cell.angle_beta   90.00
_cell.angle_gamma   90.00
#
_symmetry.space_group_name_H-M   'P 1'
#
loop_
_entity.id
_entity.type
_entity.pdbx_description
1 polymer ?
#
loop_
_entity_poly.entity_id
_entity_poly.type
_entity_poly.pdbx_seq_one_letter_code
_entity_poly.pdbx_strand_id
1 'polypeptide(L)'
;AAQSSCSPDTVSCHWSGSVDSCCSPKYGLVVLNLQWVPGYGPNDEFTIHGLWPDKCDGTYAPSNGCDSSRNLNNIASVIKSANGTLYNRMNTFWPSYKGDNNVFWSHEWNKHGTC
;
A
#
# COMPACT_ATOMS: atom_id res chain seq x y z
N ALA A 1 -3.32 -21.30 12.29
CA ALA A 1 -2.45 -20.79 13.36
C ALA A 1 -1.33 -20.03 12.68
N ALA A 2 -1.05 -18.78 13.06
CA ALA A 2 0.07 -18.05 12.46
C ALA A 2 1.37 -18.83 12.74
N GLN A 3 2.16 -19.10 11.70
CA GLN A 3 3.49 -19.68 11.87
C GLN A 3 4.30 -18.80 12.85
N SER A 4 5.01 -19.44 13.79
CA SER A 4 5.86 -18.73 14.76
C SER A 4 7.03 -17.99 14.10
N SER A 5 7.36 -18.33 12.85
CA SER A 5 8.36 -17.68 12.03
C SER A 5 8.12 -17.99 10.55
N CYS A 6 8.48 -17.04 9.68
CA CYS A 6 8.50 -17.22 8.23
C CYS A 6 9.94 -17.47 7.77
N SER A 7 10.13 -18.30 6.76
CA SER A 7 11.46 -18.51 6.18
C SER A 7 11.92 -17.24 5.44
N PRO A 8 13.10 -16.67 5.75
CA PRO A 8 13.62 -15.48 5.08
C PRO A 8 13.99 -15.73 3.62
N ASP A 9 14.18 -16.99 3.22
CA ASP A 9 14.51 -17.40 1.85
C ASP A 9 13.27 -17.52 0.95
N THR A 10 12.08 -17.28 1.51
CA THR A 10 10.82 -17.28 0.75
C THR A 10 10.76 -16.03 -0.11
N VAL A 11 10.95 -16.19 -1.42
CA VAL A 11 10.82 -15.09 -2.38
C VAL A 11 9.48 -15.19 -3.10
N SER A 12 8.71 -14.11 -3.07
CA SER A 12 7.42 -14.09 -3.74
C SER A 12 7.59 -14.25 -5.27
N CYS A 13 6.61 -14.86 -5.96
CA CYS A 13 6.63 -15.20 -7.38
C CYS A 13 7.70 -16.22 -7.83
N HIS A 14 8.51 -16.75 -6.91
CA HIS A 14 9.61 -17.66 -7.20
C HIS A 14 9.57 -18.97 -6.39
N TRP A 15 8.38 -19.45 -6.03
CA TRP A 15 8.23 -20.68 -5.22
C TRP A 15 7.45 -21.77 -5.95
N SER A 16 7.78 -23.04 -5.68
CA SER A 16 7.01 -24.21 -6.12
C SER A 16 6.22 -24.77 -4.94
N GLY A 17 4.88 -24.69 -4.98
CA GLY A 17 3.99 -25.23 -3.96
C GLY A 17 3.13 -24.19 -3.24
N SER A 18 2.60 -24.55 -2.07
CA SER A 18 1.79 -23.66 -1.22
C SER A 18 2.64 -23.09 -0.11
N VAL A 19 2.63 -21.77 0.05
CA VAL A 19 3.24 -21.04 1.18
C VAL A 19 2.11 -20.36 1.95
N ASP A 20 2.22 -20.32 3.27
CA ASP A 20 1.30 -19.55 4.11
C ASP A 20 1.27 -18.09 3.64
N SER A 21 0.08 -17.55 3.38
CA SER A 21 -0.09 -16.17 2.92
C SER A 21 0.37 -15.11 3.93
N CYS A 22 0.54 -15.48 5.20
CA CYS A 22 1.17 -14.64 6.21
C CYS A 22 2.71 -14.62 6.09
N CYS A 23 3.31 -15.57 5.37
CA CYS A 23 4.75 -15.68 5.15
C CYS A 23 5.20 -15.38 3.72
N SER A 24 4.28 -15.38 2.75
CA SER A 24 4.51 -14.84 1.40
C SER A 24 3.23 -14.17 0.90
N PRO A 25 3.29 -12.94 0.36
CA PRO A 25 2.10 -12.23 -0.10
C PRO A 25 1.40 -12.98 -1.24
N LYS A 26 0.06 -13.00 -1.19
CA LYS A 26 -0.79 -13.61 -2.21
C LYS A 26 -0.59 -12.97 -3.60
N TYR A 27 -0.50 -11.65 -3.62
CA TYR A 27 -0.13 -10.85 -4.79
C TYR A 27 1.36 -10.52 -4.67
N GLY A 28 2.17 -11.42 -5.25
CA GLY A 28 3.60 -11.50 -4.96
C GLY A 28 4.48 -10.46 -5.65
N LEU A 29 3.94 -9.76 -6.65
CA LEU A 29 4.64 -8.67 -7.35
C LEU A 29 4.19 -7.35 -6.73
N VAL A 30 5.10 -6.49 -6.28
CA VAL A 30 4.72 -5.20 -5.67
C VAL A 30 5.38 -4.06 -6.42
N VAL A 31 4.57 -3.09 -6.86
CA VAL A 31 5.03 -1.90 -7.59
C VAL A 31 4.96 -0.69 -6.68
N LEU A 32 6.08 0.01 -6.52
CA LEU A 32 6.13 1.33 -5.89
C LEU A 32 5.90 2.40 -6.96
N ASN A 33 4.78 3.11 -6.89
CA ASN A 33 4.47 4.21 -7.79
C ASN A 33 4.83 5.55 -7.13
N LEU A 34 5.74 6.29 -7.75
CA LEU A 34 6.17 7.63 -7.36
C LEU A 34 5.83 8.62 -8.48
N GLN A 35 5.56 9.86 -8.13
CA GLN A 35 5.19 10.91 -9.07
C GLN A 35 5.91 12.23 -8.78
N TRP A 36 6.20 12.95 -9.86
CA TRP A 36 6.72 14.32 -9.82
C TRP A 36 5.60 15.29 -10.14
N VAL A 37 5.08 15.98 -9.11
CA VAL A 37 4.00 16.95 -9.28
C VAL A 37 4.46 18.30 -8.73
N PRO A 38 4.77 19.28 -9.60
CA PRO A 38 5.21 20.60 -9.16
C PRO A 38 4.22 21.23 -8.16
N GLY A 39 4.76 21.76 -7.05
CA GLY A 39 3.96 22.35 -5.97
C GLY A 39 3.47 21.37 -4.91
N TYR A 40 3.78 20.07 -5.03
CA TYR A 40 3.45 19.05 -4.05
C TYR A 40 4.71 18.32 -3.56
N GLY A 41 4.96 18.37 -2.26
CA GLY A 41 6.16 17.82 -1.63
C GLY A 41 7.39 18.73 -1.77
N PRO A 42 8.58 18.23 -1.38
CA PRO A 42 9.83 18.95 -1.56
C PRO A 42 10.17 19.18 -3.05
N ASN A 43 10.92 20.24 -3.33
CA ASN A 43 11.25 20.64 -4.70
C ASN A 43 12.30 19.74 -5.38
N ASP A 44 12.90 18.83 -4.64
CA ASP A 44 14.00 17.95 -5.04
C ASP A 44 13.71 16.47 -4.77
N GLU A 45 12.46 16.12 -4.44
CA GLU A 45 12.04 14.75 -4.16
C GLU A 45 10.75 14.38 -4.90
N PHE A 46 10.64 13.11 -5.32
CA PHE A 46 9.36 12.57 -5.78
C PHE A 46 8.42 12.38 -4.59
N THR A 47 7.12 12.48 -4.85
CA THR A 47 6.09 12.10 -3.87
C THR A 47 5.53 10.71 -4.16
N ILE A 48 5.00 10.06 -3.13
CA ILE A 48 4.38 8.74 -3.24
C ILE A 48 3.02 8.89 -3.93
N HIS A 49 2.72 7.97 -4.85
CA HIS A 49 1.35 7.70 -5.28
C HIS A 49 0.79 6.50 -4.52
N GLY A 50 1.49 5.37 -4.54
CA GLY A 50 1.05 4.19 -3.83
C GLY A 50 1.99 3.00 -3.94
N LEU A 51 1.63 1.95 -3.21
CA LEU A 51 2.30 0.66 -3.22
C LEU A 51 1.26 -0.39 -3.62
N TRP A 52 1.44 -1.00 -4.79
CA TRP A 52 0.38 -1.76 -5.45
C TRP A 52 0.79 -3.23 -5.58
N PRO A 53 0.08 -4.14 -4.91
CA PRO A 53 0.30 -5.57 -5.08
C PRO A 53 -0.41 -6.09 -6.34
N ASP A 54 0.34 -6.76 -7.19
CA ASP A 54 -0.04 -7.37 -8.46
C ASP A 54 0.16 -8.89 -8.42
N LYS A 55 -0.46 -9.59 -9.36
CA LYS A 55 -0.19 -11.01 -9.57
C LYS A 55 1.19 -11.20 -10.19
N CYS A 56 1.76 -12.37 -10.00
CA CYS A 56 3.08 -12.71 -10.52
C CYS A 56 3.19 -12.74 -12.05
N ASP A 57 2.07 -12.74 -12.77
CA ASP A 57 2.02 -12.59 -14.23
C ASP A 57 1.99 -11.12 -14.69
N GLY A 58 2.07 -10.16 -13.76
CA GLY A 58 2.00 -8.74 -14.02
C GLY A 58 0.58 -8.18 -14.17
N THR A 59 -0.47 -9.01 -14.06
CA THR A 59 -1.85 -8.53 -14.05
C THR A 59 -2.23 -7.99 -12.67
N TYR A 60 -3.16 -7.03 -12.66
CA TYR A 60 -3.55 -6.35 -11.42
C TYR A 60 -4.31 -7.27 -10.45
N ALA A 61 -4.20 -6.94 -9.16
CA ALA A 61 -5.18 -7.35 -8.16
C ALA A 61 -6.60 -6.83 -8.50
N PRO A 62 -7.66 -7.38 -7.89
CA PRO A 62 -9.04 -6.92 -8.09
C PRO A 62 -9.17 -5.40 -7.98
N SER A 63 -9.81 -4.79 -8.99
CA SER A 63 -9.86 -3.33 -9.14
C SER A 63 -10.57 -2.58 -7.99
N ASN A 64 -11.32 -3.31 -7.16
CA ASN A 64 -12.09 -2.77 -6.03
C ASN A 64 -11.51 -3.19 -4.67
N GLY A 65 -10.26 -3.69 -4.64
CA GLY A 65 -9.66 -4.27 -3.45
C GLY A 65 -10.07 -5.72 -3.21
N CYS A 66 -9.49 -6.32 -2.18
CA CYS A 66 -9.62 -7.75 -1.90
C CYS A 66 -10.42 -8.06 -0.63
N ASP A 67 -10.77 -7.04 0.14
CA ASP A 67 -11.55 -7.19 1.37
C ASP A 67 -12.38 -5.93 1.67
N SER A 68 -13.65 -5.97 1.27
CA SER A 68 -14.57 -4.85 1.48
C SER A 68 -14.92 -4.62 2.95
N SER A 69 -14.73 -5.61 3.84
CA SER A 69 -15.00 -5.46 5.27
C SER A 69 -13.98 -4.57 5.98
N ARG A 70 -12.78 -4.43 5.38
CA ARG A 70 -11.70 -3.56 5.85
C ARG A 70 -11.66 -2.20 5.15
N ASN A 71 -12.68 -1.86 4.38
CA ASN A 71 -12.75 -0.55 3.73
C ASN A 71 -12.94 0.56 4.77
N LEU A 72 -12.14 1.62 4.62
CA LEU A 72 -12.15 2.79 5.50
C LEU A 72 -12.28 4.06 4.66
N ASN A 73 -12.97 5.05 5.21
CA ASN A 73 -13.12 6.39 4.61
C ASN A 73 -12.49 7.49 5.49
N ASN A 74 -11.77 7.10 6.55
CA ASN A 74 -11.23 7.97 7.58
C ASN A 74 -9.75 7.66 7.88
N ILE A 75 -8.99 7.19 6.89
CA ILE A 75 -7.58 6.80 7.02
C ILE A 75 -6.72 7.89 7.66
N ALA A 76 -6.94 9.16 7.30
CA ALA A 76 -6.18 10.27 7.88
C ALA A 76 -6.29 10.32 9.41
N SER A 77 -7.50 10.15 9.94
CA SER A 77 -7.77 10.13 11.38
C SER A 77 -7.20 8.89 12.06
N VAL A 78 -7.34 7.72 11.42
CA VAL A 78 -6.76 6.46 11.91
C VAL A 78 -5.24 6.61 12.09
N ILE A 79 -4.55 7.07 11.05
CA ILE A 79 -3.08 7.25 11.09
C ILE A 79 -2.69 8.31 12.11
N LYS A 80 -3.39 9.46 12.14
CA LYS A 80 -3.10 10.53 13.11
C LYS A 80 -3.23 10.06 14.56
N SER A 81 -4.23 9.23 14.85
CA SER A 81 -4.46 8.69 16.20
C SER A 81 -3.40 7.66 16.60
N ALA A 82 -2.93 6.85 15.66
CA ALA A 82 -1.92 5.81 15.92
C ALA A 82 -0.49 6.37 15.97
N ASN A 83 -0.16 7.30 15.07
CA ASN A 83 1.18 7.86 14.92
C ASN A 83 1.17 9.24 14.24
N GLY A 84 1.21 10.30 15.06
CA GLY A 84 1.24 11.69 14.58
C GLY A 84 2.46 12.04 13.73
N THR A 85 3.62 11.42 13.99
CA THR A 85 4.84 11.64 13.18
C THR A 85 4.67 11.07 11.78
N LEU A 86 4.12 9.87 11.65
CA LEU A 86 3.80 9.27 10.35
C LEU A 86 2.79 10.13 9.60
N TYR A 87 1.71 10.56 10.27
CA TYR A 87 0.71 11.45 9.68
C TYR A 87 1.35 12.72 9.10
N ASN A 88 2.24 13.38 9.84
CA ASN A 88 2.94 14.57 9.35
C ASN A 88 3.83 14.26 8.14
N ARG A 89 4.59 13.15 8.16
CA ARG A 89 5.41 12.73 7.00
C ARG A 89 4.55 12.45 5.78
N MET A 90 3.40 11.79 5.93
CA MET A 90 2.49 11.52 4.81
C MET A 90 1.92 12.80 4.20
N ASN A 91 1.63 13.83 5.01
CA ASN A 91 1.21 15.13 4.46
C ASN A 91 2.29 15.79 3.60
N THR A 92 3.57 15.52 3.85
CA THR A 92 4.69 16.05 3.06
C THR A 92 5.03 15.19 1.85
N PHE A 93 5.18 13.88 2.04
CA PHE A 93 5.75 12.98 1.03
C PHE A 93 4.72 12.11 0.30
N TRP A 94 3.46 12.09 0.76
CA TRP A 94 2.36 11.39 0.11
C TRP A 94 1.10 12.29 -0.05
N PRO A 95 1.23 13.52 -0.55
CA PRO A 95 0.09 14.43 -0.70
C PRO A 95 -0.80 14.04 -1.89
N SER A 96 -2.07 14.38 -1.78
CA SER A 96 -3.04 14.33 -2.87
C SER A 96 -2.88 15.58 -3.74
N TYR A 97 -2.50 15.40 -5.00
CA TYR A 97 -2.51 16.51 -5.98
C TYR A 97 -3.91 16.91 -6.44
N LYS A 98 -4.95 16.19 -6.00
CA LYS A 98 -6.36 16.46 -6.32
C LYS A 98 -7.14 17.09 -5.15
N GLY A 99 -6.46 17.44 -4.06
CA GLY A 99 -7.07 18.11 -2.91
C GLY A 99 -6.96 17.29 -1.63
N ASP A 100 -7.98 16.49 -1.31
CA ASP A 100 -8.11 15.86 0.01
C ASP A 100 -7.22 14.61 0.16
N ASN A 101 -6.28 14.68 1.11
CA ASN A 101 -5.40 13.58 1.49
C ASN A 101 -6.16 12.37 2.06
N ASN A 102 -7.20 12.57 2.85
CA ASN A 102 -7.98 11.47 3.42
C ASN A 102 -8.71 10.67 2.34
N VAL A 103 -9.29 11.34 1.34
CA VAL A 103 -9.94 10.67 0.21
C VAL A 103 -8.92 9.85 -0.57
N PHE A 104 -7.75 10.43 -0.84
CA PHE A 104 -6.68 9.76 -1.55
C PHE A 104 -6.13 8.55 -0.79
N TRP A 105 -5.73 8.71 0.48
CA TRP A 105 -5.20 7.59 1.27
C TRP A 105 -6.25 6.49 1.50
N SER A 106 -7.54 6.85 1.62
CA SER A 106 -8.63 5.87 1.68
C SER A 106 -8.77 5.09 0.38
N HIS A 107 -8.58 5.72 -0.79
CA HIS A 107 -8.55 5.02 -2.08
C HIS A 107 -7.41 4.01 -2.13
N GLU A 108 -6.18 4.44 -1.81
CA GLU A 108 -4.99 3.58 -1.83
C GLU A 108 -5.13 2.40 -0.86
N TRP A 109 -5.63 2.64 0.36
CA TRP A 109 -5.88 1.57 1.33
C TRP A 109 -6.93 0.58 0.81
N ASN A 110 -8.13 1.08 0.45
CA ASN A 110 -9.26 0.21 0.10
C ASN A 110 -8.96 -0.63 -1.14
N LYS A 111 -8.31 -0.05 -2.15
CA LYS A 111 -8.05 -0.70 -3.43
C LYS A 111 -6.79 -1.57 -3.43
N HIS A 112 -5.73 -1.14 -2.74
CA HIS A 112 -4.42 -1.79 -2.80
C HIS A 112 -3.98 -2.39 -1.46
N GLY A 113 -4.15 -1.65 -0.36
CA GLY A 113 -3.78 -2.12 0.99
C GLY A 113 -4.58 -3.33 1.50
N THR A 114 -5.76 -3.59 0.93
CA THR A 114 -6.59 -4.75 1.32
C THR A 114 -6.15 -6.09 0.71
N CYS A 115 -5.15 -6.13 -0.21
CA CYS A 115 -4.93 -7.26 -1.14
C CYS A 115 -3.88 -8.35 -0.82
#